data_AF-A0A6I6LK33-F1
#
_entry.id   AF-A0A6I6LK33-F1
#
_cell.length_a   1.000
_cell.length_b   1.000
_cell.length_c   1.000
_cell.angle_alpha   90.00
_cell.angle_beta   90.00
_cell.angle_gamma   90.00
#
_symmetry.space_group_name_H-M   'P 1'
#
loop_
_entity.id
_entity.type
_entity.pdbx_description
1 polymer ?
#
loop_
_entity_poly.entity_id
_entity_poly.type
_entity_poly.pdbx_seq_one_letter_code
_entity_poly.pdbx_strand_id
1 'polypeptide(L)'
;MSKAVKPDAEQPYFDAPAHIPSGSDHQIPHSHRLVYRDHDVIVHITGYEYETFGETLWAVGAEVVKDLEIIVPVRVDQARHYASFDEALARGCEMGKALVDAL
;
A
#
# COMPACT_ATOMS: atom_id res chain seq x y z
N MET A 1 -6.23 -11.48 -33.64
CA MET A 1 -6.91 -11.00 -32.42
C MET A 1 -5.84 -10.52 -31.46
N SER A 2 -5.71 -9.20 -31.29
CA SER A 2 -4.77 -8.63 -30.33
C SER A 2 -5.33 -8.93 -28.93
N LYS A 3 -4.63 -9.76 -28.13
CA LYS A 3 -4.92 -9.86 -26.70
C LYS A 3 -4.79 -8.46 -26.15
N ALA A 4 -5.82 -7.94 -25.49
CA ALA A 4 -5.72 -6.72 -24.73
C ALA A 4 -4.57 -6.90 -23.75
N VAL A 5 -3.43 -6.26 -24.04
CA VAL A 5 -2.32 -6.17 -23.10
C VAL A 5 -2.85 -5.26 -21.99
N LYS A 6 -3.24 -5.86 -20.86
CA LYS A 6 -3.50 -5.09 -19.63
C LYS A 6 -2.19 -4.30 -19.43
N PRO A 7 -2.23 -2.95 -19.42
CA PRO A 7 -1.02 -2.18 -19.17
C PRO A 7 -0.37 -2.74 -17.91
N ASP A 8 0.95 -2.97 -17.95
CA ASP A 8 1.69 -3.52 -16.82
C ASP A 8 1.17 -2.84 -15.57
N ALA A 9 0.45 -3.60 -14.75
CA ALA A 9 -0.08 -3.10 -13.50
C ALA A 9 1.12 -2.48 -12.77
N GLU A 10 0.95 -1.27 -12.22
CA GLU A 10 1.99 -0.63 -11.42
C GLU A 10 2.64 -1.71 -10.53
N GLN A 11 3.96 -1.79 -10.47
CA GLN A 11 4.56 -2.77 -9.56
C GLN A 11 4.18 -2.36 -8.12
N PRO A 12 3.94 -3.32 -7.22
CA PRO A 12 3.76 -3.00 -5.80
C PRO A 12 4.93 -2.15 -5.30
N TYR A 13 4.62 -1.15 -4.48
CA TYR A 13 5.61 -0.23 -3.92
C TYR A 13 6.45 -0.85 -2.79
N PHE A 14 6.12 -2.08 -2.38
CA PHE A 14 6.84 -2.86 -1.39
C PHE A 14 6.64 -4.37 -1.63
N ASP A 15 7.61 -5.17 -1.15
CA ASP A 15 7.51 -6.63 -1.16
C ASP A 15 6.37 -7.11 -0.25
N ALA A 16 5.71 -8.21 -0.63
CA ALA A 16 4.64 -8.80 0.17
C ALA A 16 5.11 -9.07 1.62
N PRO A 17 4.43 -8.50 2.64
CA PRO A 17 4.75 -8.76 4.04
C PRO A 17 4.58 -10.24 4.41
N ALA A 18 5.29 -10.69 5.45
CA ALA A 18 5.28 -12.09 5.87
C ALA A 18 3.89 -12.64 6.27
N HIS A 19 2.95 -11.78 6.65
CA HIS A 19 1.58 -12.15 7.01
C HIS A 19 0.63 -12.22 5.80
N ILE A 20 1.10 -11.86 4.60
CA ILE A 20 0.40 -12.10 3.34
C ILE A 20 0.80 -13.50 2.86
N PRO A 21 -0.15 -14.45 2.74
CA PRO A 21 0.15 -15.79 2.24
C PRO A 21 0.79 -15.75 0.85
N SER A 22 1.73 -16.65 0.57
CA SER A 22 2.24 -16.81 -0.80
C SER A 22 1.13 -17.28 -1.75
N GLY A 23 1.30 -17.01 -3.05
CA GLY A 23 0.43 -17.59 -4.09
C GLY A 23 -0.80 -16.75 -4.43
N SER A 24 -0.74 -15.43 -4.27
CA SER A 24 -1.74 -14.53 -4.84
C SER A 24 -1.79 -14.68 -6.35
N ASP A 25 -2.99 -14.77 -6.91
CA ASP A 25 -3.22 -14.85 -8.36
C ASP A 25 -2.98 -13.50 -9.04
N HIS A 26 -3.34 -12.42 -8.35
CA HIS A 26 -3.19 -11.05 -8.84
C HIS A 26 -2.82 -10.08 -7.72
N GLN A 27 -2.14 -9.00 -8.10
CA GLN A 27 -1.78 -7.90 -7.21
C GLN A 27 -2.37 -6.59 -7.74
N ILE A 28 -2.99 -5.82 -6.85
CA ILE A 28 -3.68 -4.57 -7.15
C ILE A 28 -3.05 -3.45 -6.32
N PRO A 29 -2.07 -2.71 -6.89
CA PRO A 29 -1.46 -1.59 -6.21
C PRO A 29 -2.33 -0.34 -6.30
N HIS A 30 -2.31 0.44 -5.23
CA HIS A 30 -2.90 1.77 -5.13
C HIS A 30 -2.00 2.69 -4.31
N SER A 31 -2.06 3.98 -4.59
CA SER A 31 -1.45 5.01 -3.75
C SER A 31 -2.46 6.10 -3.41
N HIS A 32 -2.42 6.58 -2.17
CA HIS A 32 -3.23 7.70 -1.70
C HIS A 32 -2.34 8.75 -1.05
N ARG A 33 -2.46 10.00 -1.51
CA ARG A 33 -1.74 11.14 -0.95
C ARG A 33 -2.63 11.90 0.02
N LEU A 34 -2.11 12.19 1.21
CA LEU A 34 -2.67 13.22 2.09
C LEU A 34 -1.59 14.23 2.50
N VAL A 35 -2.02 15.44 2.86
CA VAL A 35 -1.14 16.47 3.43
C VAL A 35 -1.34 16.53 4.93
N TYR A 36 -0.26 16.48 5.71
CA TYR A 36 -0.30 16.59 7.16
C TYR A 36 0.92 17.34 7.70
N ARG A 37 0.70 18.41 8.47
CA ARG A 37 1.74 19.29 9.03
C ARG A 37 2.82 19.70 8.02
N ASP A 38 2.38 20.17 6.84
CA ASP A 38 3.30 20.62 5.76
C ASP A 38 4.22 19.50 5.22
N HIS A 39 3.79 18.24 5.35
CA HIS A 39 4.40 17.09 4.71
C HIS A 39 3.37 16.37 3.84
N ASP A 40 3.83 15.83 2.72
CA ASP A 40 3.08 14.87 1.94
C ASP A 40 3.27 13.48 2.54
N VAL A 41 2.16 12.81 2.85
CA VAL A 41 2.16 11.41 3.23
C VAL A 41 1.59 10.63 2.05
N ILE A 42 2.36 9.68 1.53
CA ILE A 42 1.92 8.78 0.47
C ILE A 42 1.68 7.41 1.10
N VAL A 43 0.43 6.97 1.06
CA VAL A 43 -0.03 5.67 1.55
C VAL A 43 -0.07 4.72 0.38
N HIS A 44 0.78 3.70 0.40
CA HIS A 44 0.80 2.62 -0.59
C HIS A 44 -0.02 1.46 -0.07
N ILE A 45 -0.94 0.96 -0.90
CA ILE A 45 -1.81 -0.16 -0.59
C ILE A 45 -1.64 -1.19 -1.70
N THR A 46 -1.53 -2.46 -1.35
CA THR A 46 -1.51 -3.55 -2.34
C THR A 46 -2.50 -4.61 -1.92
N GLY A 47 -3.48 -4.86 -2.80
CA GLY A 47 -4.41 -5.98 -2.67
C GLY A 47 -3.79 -7.23 -3.30
N TYR A 48 -3.84 -8.34 -2.57
CA TYR A 48 -3.42 -9.67 -3.02
C TYR A 48 -4.68 -10.52 -3.19
N GLU A 49 -5.07 -10.77 -4.43
CA GLU A 49 -6.26 -11.55 -4.76
C GLU A 49 -5.95 -13.04 -4.78
N TYR A 50 -6.84 -13.83 -4.17
CA TYR A 50 -6.80 -15.29 -4.19
C TYR A 50 -8.14 -15.80 -4.74
N GLU A 51 -8.18 -16.12 -6.03
CA GLU A 51 -9.39 -16.59 -6.72
C GLU A 51 -9.92 -17.88 -6.07
N THR A 52 -9.02 -18.72 -5.57
CA THR A 52 -9.36 -19.97 -4.88
C THR A 52 -10.23 -19.75 -3.65
N PHE A 53 -10.04 -18.63 -2.95
CA PHE A 53 -10.76 -18.29 -1.73
C PHE A 53 -11.85 -17.24 -1.97
N GLY A 54 -11.86 -16.59 -3.15
CA GLY A 54 -12.77 -15.48 -3.44
C GLY A 54 -12.51 -14.25 -2.56
N GLU A 55 -11.27 -14.09 -2.10
CA GLU A 55 -10.88 -13.06 -1.13
C GLU A 55 -9.70 -12.23 -1.63
N THR A 56 -9.65 -10.97 -1.21
CA THR A 56 -8.52 -10.05 -1.43
C THR A 56 -7.98 -9.62 -0.08
N LEU A 57 -6.70 -9.89 0.18
CA LEU A 57 -6.02 -9.45 1.38
C LEU A 57 -5.22 -8.18 1.09
N TRP A 58 -5.36 -7.17 1.93
CA TRP A 58 -4.75 -5.87 1.68
C TRP A 58 -3.56 -5.65 2.62
N ALA A 59 -2.41 -5.28 2.07
CA ALA A 59 -1.26 -4.77 2.82
C ALA A 59 -1.10 -3.27 2.61
N VAL A 60 -0.46 -2.59 3.56
CA VAL A 60 -0.29 -1.14 3.52
C VAL A 60 1.08 -0.71 4.01
N GLY A 61 1.62 0.34 3.41
CA GLY A 61 2.75 1.10 3.93
C GLY A 61 2.55 2.60 3.73
N ALA A 62 3.32 3.40 4.45
CA ALA A 62 3.31 4.85 4.31
C ALA A 62 4.74 5.40 4.18
N GLU A 63 4.93 6.37 3.30
CA GLU A 63 6.14 7.18 3.18
C GLU A 63 5.83 8.66 3.42
N VAL A 64 6.85 9.42 3.78
CA VAL A 64 6.75 10.86 4.02
C VAL A 64 7.66 11.59 3.05
N VAL A 65 7.10 12.56 2.33
CA VAL A 65 7.75 13.38 1.32
C VAL A 65 7.63 14.84 1.69
N LYS A 66 8.69 15.62 1.45
CA LYS A 66 8.66 17.08 1.52
C LYS A 66 9.55 17.65 0.43
N ASP A 67 9.09 18.71 -0.25
CA ASP A 67 9.85 19.39 -1.30
C ASP A 67 10.40 18.45 -2.40
N LEU A 68 9.60 17.44 -2.77
CA LEU A 68 9.94 16.37 -3.73
C LEU A 68 11.03 15.38 -3.23
N GLU A 69 11.40 15.43 -1.97
CA GLU A 69 12.36 14.52 -1.34
C GLU A 69 11.67 13.56 -0.37
N ILE A 70 12.08 12.29 -0.39
CA ILE A 70 11.62 11.28 0.58
C ILE A 70 12.35 11.53 1.91
N ILE A 71 11.59 11.98 2.91
CA ILE A 71 12.09 12.22 4.28
C ILE A 71 12.06 10.92 5.09
N VAL A 72 10.99 10.14 4.93
CA VAL A 72 10.87 8.81 5.52
C VAL A 72 10.52 7.82 4.41
N PRO A 73 11.38 6.82 4.11
CA PRO A 73 11.06 5.80 3.13
C PRO A 73 9.90 4.94 3.61
N VAL A 74 9.23 4.26 2.68
CA VAL A 74 8.05 3.43 2.98
C VAL A 74 8.25 2.54 4.21
N ARG A 75 7.34 2.70 5.18
CA ARG A 75 7.20 1.83 6.35
C ARG A 75 5.93 1.01 6.18
N VAL A 76 6.12 -0.28 5.96
CA VAL A 76 5.05 -1.25 5.74
C VAL A 76 4.52 -1.74 7.09
N ASP A 77 3.20 -1.88 7.23
CA ASP A 77 2.60 -2.54 8.39
C ASP A 77 2.97 -4.02 8.31
N GLN A 78 3.76 -4.52 9.25
CA GLN A 78 4.19 -5.91 9.27
C GLN A 78 3.29 -6.79 10.13
N ALA A 79 2.35 -6.21 10.88
CA ALA A 79 1.61 -6.93 11.92
C ALA A 79 0.38 -7.68 11.41
N ARG A 80 -0.28 -7.16 10.36
CA ARG A 80 -1.53 -7.75 9.84
C ARG A 80 -1.84 -7.30 8.42
N HIS A 81 -2.66 -8.09 7.74
CA HIS A 81 -3.38 -7.69 6.54
C HIS A 81 -4.80 -7.20 6.89
N TYR A 82 -5.46 -6.59 5.91
CA TYR A 82 -6.76 -5.97 6.05
C TYR A 82 -7.77 -6.64 5.10
N ALA A 83 -9.03 -6.72 5.53
CA ALA A 83 -10.09 -7.36 4.76
C ALA A 83 -10.67 -6.44 3.66
N SER A 84 -10.39 -5.13 3.74
CA SER A 84 -10.85 -4.16 2.75
C SER A 84 -9.82 -3.06 2.49
N PHE A 85 -9.94 -2.45 1.32
CA PHE A 85 -9.17 -1.28 0.93
C PHE A 85 -9.35 -0.12 1.91
N ASP A 86 -10.58 0.15 2.36
CA ASP A 86 -10.88 1.29 3.23
C ASP A 86 -10.22 1.14 4.62
N GLU A 87 -10.20 -0.09 5.17
CA GLU A 87 -9.47 -0.37 6.42
C GLU A 87 -7.96 -0.21 6.26
N ALA A 88 -7.40 -0.71 5.16
CA ALA A 88 -5.98 -0.53 4.83
C ALA A 88 -5.64 0.96 4.68
N LEU A 89 -6.48 1.73 3.99
CA LEU A 89 -6.30 3.16 3.79
C LEU A 89 -6.35 3.94 5.11
N ALA A 90 -7.35 3.67 5.97
CA ALA A 90 -7.46 4.30 7.27
C ALA A 90 -6.22 4.05 8.11
N ARG A 91 -5.74 2.80 8.15
CA ARG A 91 -4.49 2.45 8.82
C ARG A 91 -3.30 3.22 8.23
N GLY A 92 -3.13 3.20 6.93
CA GLY A 92 -2.01 3.85 6.27
C GLY A 92 -1.96 5.35 6.55
N CYS A 93 -3.12 6.00 6.61
CA CYS A 93 -3.24 7.40 7.02
C CYS A 93 -2.78 7.62 8.47
N GLU A 94 -3.18 6.75 9.41
CA GLU A 94 -2.73 6.82 10.80
C GLU A 94 -1.22 6.62 10.93
N MET A 95 -0.68 5.59 10.24
CA MET A 95 0.74 5.31 10.23
C MET A 95 1.54 6.49 9.70
N GLY A 96 1.15 7.04 8.54
CA GLY A 96 1.85 8.17 7.94
C GLY A 96 1.81 9.43 8.80
N LYS A 97 0.69 9.74 9.45
CA LYS A 97 0.62 10.83 10.43
C LYS A 97 1.56 10.60 11.61
N ALA A 98 1.62 9.36 12.13
CA ALA A 98 2.53 9.01 13.21
C ALA A 98 4.01 9.12 12.80
N LEU A 99 4.36 8.82 11.53
CA LEU A 99 5.71 9.06 11.01
C LEU A 99 6.06 10.54 11.00
N VAL A 100 5.14 11.40 10.53
CA VAL A 100 5.34 12.87 10.54
C VAL A 100 5.43 13.40 11.98
N ASP A 101 4.61 12.89 12.91
CA ASP A 101 4.66 13.30 14.31
C ASP A 101 5.98 12.91 15.02
N ALA A 102 6.74 11.97 14.44
CA ALA A 102 8.03 11.50 14.96
C ALA A 102 9.26 12.14 14.29
N LEU A 103 9.05 13.05 13.32
CA LEU A 103 10.11 13.89 12.71
C LEU A 103 10.51 15.05 13.63
#